data_AF-A0A0U1CTZ6-F1
#
_entry.id   AF-A0A0U1CTZ6-F1
#
_cell.length_a   1.000
_cell.length_b   1.000
_cell.length_c   1.000
_cell.angle_alpha   90.00
_cell.angle_beta   90.00
_cell.angle_gamma   90.00
#
_symmetry.space_group_name_H-M   'P 1'
#
loop_
_entity.id
_entity.type
_entity.pdbx_description
1 polymer ?
#
loop_
_entity_poly.entity_id
_entity_poly.type
_entity_poly.pdbx_seq_one_letter_code
_entity_poly.pdbx_strand_id
1 'polypeptide(L)'
;MGADDPLAASRVRYLVDMLGGAQLASLVGVNRSQPSRWMTGDERPGPVAAPLLIDLEHVIARARLVWGETAAATWLVSANSYLDGARPLDVLQLSGPAPVLESLDAETWGGAA
;
A
#
# COMPACT_ATOMS: atom_id res chain seq x y z
N MET A 1 -10.66 10.75 -20.98
CA MET A 1 -9.35 10.26 -20.49
C MET A 1 -9.18 10.81 -19.09
N GLY A 2 -8.91 9.97 -18.09
CA GLY A 2 -8.55 10.45 -16.76
C GLY A 2 -7.26 11.27 -16.84
N ALA A 3 -7.08 12.22 -15.94
CA ALA A 3 -5.83 12.98 -15.84
C ALA A 3 -4.66 12.01 -15.62
N ASP A 4 -3.57 12.22 -16.37
CA ASP A 4 -2.34 11.43 -16.21
C ASP A 4 -1.72 11.76 -14.85
N ASP A 5 -1.37 10.74 -14.07
CA ASP A 5 -0.67 10.92 -12.81
C ASP A 5 0.84 10.84 -13.07
N PRO A 6 1.56 11.99 -13.04
CA PRO A 6 2.99 12.02 -13.35
C PRO A 6 3.84 11.24 -12.33
N LEU A 7 3.30 10.92 -11.16
CA LEU A 7 4.01 10.21 -10.09
C LEU A 7 3.79 8.69 -10.13
N ALA A 8 2.98 8.17 -11.07
CA ALA A 8 2.62 6.76 -11.10
C ALA A 8 3.85 5.84 -11.17
N ALA A 9 4.81 6.12 -12.06
CA ALA A 9 5.99 5.27 -12.25
C ALA A 9 6.92 5.27 -11.02
N SER A 10 7.15 6.43 -10.40
CA SER A 10 7.97 6.53 -9.19
C SER A 10 7.29 5.87 -7.99
N ARG A 11 5.96 6.02 -7.85
CA ARG A 11 5.17 5.35 -6.82
C ARG A 11 5.27 3.84 -6.95
N VAL A 12 5.03 3.31 -8.15
CA VAL A 12 5.12 1.86 -8.36
C VAL A 12 6.51 1.35 -8.04
N ARG A 13 7.57 2.07 -8.45
CA ARG A 13 8.95 1.68 -8.13
C ARG A 13 9.20 1.60 -6.63
N TYR A 14 8.82 2.64 -5.90
CA TYR A 14 8.93 2.67 -4.45
C TYR A 14 8.18 1.50 -3.79
N LEU A 15 6.95 1.23 -4.22
CA LEU A 15 6.13 0.14 -3.67
C LEU A 15 6.68 -1.25 -4.02
N VAL A 16 7.28 -1.41 -5.21
CA VAL A 16 7.97 -2.64 -5.62
C VAL A 16 9.22 -2.88 -4.79
N ASP A 17 10.01 -1.84 -4.52
CA ASP A 17 11.21 -1.95 -3.70
C ASP A 17 10.87 -2.37 -2.26
N MET A 18 9.73 -1.92 -1.73
CA MET A 18 9.27 -2.22 -0.37
C MET A 18 8.59 -3.59 -0.21
N LEU A 19 7.69 -3.98 -1.14
CA LEU A 19 6.87 -5.19 -1.01
C LEU A 19 7.28 -6.31 -1.99
N GLY A 20 8.04 -5.98 -3.02
CA GLY A 20 8.27 -6.86 -4.16
C GLY A 20 7.13 -6.83 -5.18
N GLY A 21 7.49 -6.91 -6.47
CA GLY A 21 6.54 -6.78 -7.58
C GLY A 21 5.45 -7.85 -7.62
N ALA A 22 5.75 -9.07 -7.17
CA ALA A 22 4.75 -10.16 -7.12
C ALA A 22 3.65 -9.89 -6.09
N GLN A 23 4.02 -9.37 -4.91
CA GLN A 23 3.06 -9.01 -3.87
C GLN A 23 2.24 -7.80 -4.29
N LEU A 24 2.88 -6.78 -4.86
CA LEU A 24 2.19 -5.60 -5.39
C LEU A 24 1.17 -5.97 -6.49
N ALA A 25 1.55 -6.86 -7.41
CA ALA A 25 0.64 -7.36 -8.45
C ALA A 25 -0.57 -8.09 -7.86
N SER A 26 -0.34 -8.92 -6.84
CA SER A 26 -1.41 -9.63 -6.13
C SER A 26 -2.38 -8.68 -5.43
N LEU A 27 -1.84 -7.64 -4.78
CA LEU A 27 -2.63 -6.62 -4.08
C LEU A 27 -3.57 -5.89 -5.04
N VAL A 28 -3.06 -5.44 -6.17
CA VAL A 28 -3.86 -4.64 -7.11
C VAL A 28 -4.62 -5.47 -8.15
N GLY A 29 -4.58 -6.81 -8.03
CA GLY A 29 -5.35 -7.73 -8.86
C GLY A 29 -4.89 -7.80 -10.32
N VAL A 30 -3.57 -7.68 -10.57
CA VAL A 30 -2.98 -7.65 -11.92
C VAL A 30 -1.99 -8.77 -12.18
N ASN A 31 -1.63 -8.95 -13.45
CA ASN A 31 -0.55 -9.85 -13.84
C ASN A 31 0.81 -9.40 -13.27
N ARG A 32 1.67 -10.36 -12.90
CA ARG A 32 3.02 -10.14 -12.34
C ARG A 32 3.93 -9.27 -13.20
N SER A 33 3.72 -9.20 -14.53
CA SER A 33 4.52 -8.34 -15.40
C SER A 33 4.10 -6.87 -15.39
N GLN A 34 2.87 -6.55 -14.96
CA GLN A 34 2.34 -5.17 -15.05
C GLN A 34 3.11 -4.17 -14.19
N PRO A 35 3.47 -4.45 -12.92
CA PRO A 35 4.26 -3.51 -12.13
C PRO A 35 5.57 -3.09 -12.83
N SER A 36 6.26 -4.03 -13.48
CA SER A 36 7.47 -3.73 -14.26
C SER A 36 7.20 -2.77 -15.42
N ARG A 37 6.11 -2.96 -16.18
CA ARG A 37 5.73 -2.07 -17.29
C ARG A 37 5.29 -0.69 -16.81
N TRP A 38 4.68 -0.60 -15.63
CA TRP A 38 4.34 0.70 -15.03
C TRP A 38 5.59 1.46 -14.55
N MET A 39 6.60 0.75 -14.02
CA MET A 39 7.88 1.36 -13.60
C MET A 39 8.71 1.91 -14.76
N THR A 40 8.68 1.26 -15.92
CA THR A 40 9.35 1.72 -17.15
C THR A 40 8.56 2.81 -17.86
N GLY A 41 7.27 2.92 -17.53
CA GLY A 41 6.36 3.87 -18.15
C GLY A 41 5.77 3.37 -19.48
N ASP A 42 5.98 2.11 -19.84
CA ASP A 42 5.38 1.47 -21.03
C ASP A 42 3.86 1.36 -20.91
N GLU A 43 3.38 1.13 -19.68
CA GLU A 43 1.96 1.10 -19.34
C GLU A 43 1.67 2.04 -18.17
N ARG A 44 0.39 2.27 -17.88
CA ARG A 44 -0.07 3.03 -16.71
C ARG A 44 -1.02 2.18 -15.88
N PRO A 45 -1.01 2.34 -14.54
CA PRO A 45 -2.05 1.77 -13.70
C PRO A 45 -3.43 2.24 -14.15
N GLY A 46 -4.35 1.31 -14.36
CA GLY A 46 -5.73 1.62 -14.76
C GLY A 46 -6.56 2.21 -13.61
N PRO A 47 -7.85 2.54 -13.87
CA PRO A 47 -8.73 3.20 -12.90
C PRO A 47 -9.00 2.40 -11.62
N VAL A 48 -8.72 1.09 -11.63
CA VAL A 48 -8.82 0.22 -10.43
C VAL A 48 -7.51 0.19 -9.64
N ALA A 49 -6.38 0.06 -10.33
CA ALA A 49 -5.08 -0.07 -9.68
C ALA A 49 -4.53 1.28 -9.17
N ALA A 50 -4.76 2.38 -9.91
CA ALA A 50 -4.20 3.68 -9.56
C ALA A 50 -4.64 4.19 -8.17
N PRO A 51 -5.95 4.17 -7.80
CA PRO A 51 -6.37 4.58 -6.46
C PRO A 51 -5.75 3.70 -5.36
N LEU A 52 -5.75 2.38 -5.55
CA LEU A 52 -5.22 1.45 -4.55
C LEU A 52 -3.70 1.62 -4.33
N LEU A 53 -2.94 1.98 -5.36
CA LEU A 53 -1.52 2.31 -5.23
C LEU A 53 -1.31 3.60 -4.42
N ILE A 54 -2.15 4.62 -4.63
CA ILE A 54 -2.11 5.88 -3.88
C ILE A 54 -2.47 5.63 -2.41
N ASP A 55 -3.52 4.85 -2.16
CA ASP A 55 -3.96 4.49 -0.81
C ASP A 55 -2.89 3.70 -0.07
N LEU A 56 -2.25 2.74 -0.74
CA LEU A 56 -1.11 1.99 -0.18
C LEU A 56 0.06 2.93 0.17
N GLU A 57 0.45 3.82 -0.73
CA GLU A 57 1.53 4.80 -0.47
C GLU A 57 1.18 5.68 0.73
N HIS A 58 -0.08 6.13 0.84
CA HIS A 58 -0.53 6.96 1.96
C HIS A 58 -0.43 6.23 3.31
N VAL A 59 -0.93 4.99 3.38
CA VAL A 59 -0.83 4.16 4.59
C VAL A 59 0.63 3.95 4.98
N ILE A 60 1.49 3.61 4.02
CA ILE A 60 2.92 3.42 4.25
C ILE A 60 3.56 4.70 4.76
N ALA A 61 3.29 5.84 4.13
CA ALA A 61 3.85 7.13 4.51
C ALA A 61 3.51 7.46 5.97
N ARG A 62 2.27 7.22 6.39
CA ARG A 62 1.85 7.42 7.78
C ARG A 62 2.53 6.43 8.74
N ALA A 63 2.56 5.14 8.41
CA ALA A 63 3.20 4.13 9.26
C ALA A 63 4.71 4.40 9.43
N ARG A 64 5.38 4.91 8.39
CA ARG A 64 6.80 5.30 8.43
C ARG A 64 7.07 6.44 9.41
N LEU A 65 6.13 7.36 9.59
CA LEU A 65 6.26 8.43 10.59
C LEU A 65 6.21 7.91 12.03
N VAL A 66 5.55 6.76 12.25
CA VAL A 66 5.43 6.16 13.58
C VAL A 66 6.62 5.23 13.88
N TRP A 67 7.00 4.38 12.93
CA TRP A 67 7.96 3.29 13.21
C TRP A 67 9.16 3.22 12.24
N GLY A 68 9.23 4.07 11.22
CA GLY A 68 10.21 3.95 10.14
C GLY A 68 9.86 2.87 9.12
N GLU A 69 10.69 2.74 8.10
CA GLU A 69 10.41 1.95 6.89
C GLU A 69 10.30 0.44 7.11
N THR A 70 11.30 -0.16 7.76
CA THR A 70 11.33 -1.62 7.95
C THR A 70 10.17 -2.10 8.83
N ALA A 71 9.85 -1.34 9.89
CA ALA A 71 8.75 -1.68 10.78
C ALA A 71 7.39 -1.46 10.11
N ALA A 72 7.22 -0.39 9.31
CA ALA A 72 6.01 -0.17 8.52
C ALA A 72 5.75 -1.31 7.53
N ALA A 73 6.79 -1.80 6.85
CA ALA A 73 6.67 -2.95 5.93
C ALA A 73 6.23 -4.21 6.69
N THR A 74 6.83 -4.48 7.84
CA THR A 74 6.50 -5.63 8.68
C THR A 74 5.06 -5.55 9.19
N TRP A 75 4.63 -4.38 9.65
CA TRP A 75 3.28 -4.13 10.16
C TRP A 75 2.21 -4.41 9.10
N LEU A 76 2.43 -3.97 7.85
CA LEU A 76 1.47 -4.20 6.76
C LEU A 76 1.15 -5.67 6.50
N VAL A 77 2.12 -6.55 6.72
CA VAL A 77 2.01 -7.99 6.42
C VAL A 77 1.82 -8.84 7.67
N SER A 78 1.70 -8.23 8.85
CA SER A 78 1.49 -8.92 10.12
C SER A 78 0.02 -8.88 10.53
N ALA A 79 -0.40 -9.86 11.33
CA ALA A 79 -1.74 -9.85 11.93
C ALA A 79 -1.89 -8.62 12.85
N ASN A 80 -3.00 -7.89 12.72
CA ASN A 80 -3.25 -6.69 13.51
C ASN A 80 -4.49 -6.88 14.41
N SER A 81 -4.36 -6.59 15.71
CA SER A 81 -5.43 -6.80 16.70
C SER A 81 -6.62 -5.86 16.54
N TYR A 82 -6.41 -4.66 16.00
CA TYR A 82 -7.48 -3.70 15.68
C TYR A 82 -8.22 -4.04 14.38
N LEU A 83 -7.72 -5.04 13.63
CA LEU A 83 -8.32 -5.54 12.39
C LEU A 83 -8.77 -7.01 12.54
N ASP A 84 -9.16 -7.42 13.75
CA ASP A 84 -9.59 -8.80 14.07
C ASP A 84 -8.57 -9.89 13.68
N GLY A 85 -7.28 -9.56 13.74
CA GLY A 85 -6.18 -10.44 13.35
C GLY A 85 -5.88 -10.47 11.85
N ALA A 86 -6.64 -9.74 11.02
CA ALA A 86 -6.32 -9.57 9.61
C ALA A 86 -5.04 -8.75 9.41
N ARG A 87 -4.40 -8.93 8.25
CA ARG A 87 -3.25 -8.11 7.86
C ARG A 87 -3.74 -6.78 7.28
N PRO A 88 -3.14 -5.63 7.66
CA PRO A 88 -3.49 -4.33 7.09
C PRO A 88 -3.51 -4.32 5.57
N LEU A 89 -2.57 -5.02 4.93
CA LEU A 89 -2.50 -5.13 3.47
C LEU A 89 -3.73 -5.82 2.84
N ASP A 90 -4.26 -6.87 3.48
CA ASP A 90 -5.45 -7.57 3.00
C ASP A 90 -6.71 -6.72 3.21
N VAL A 91 -6.78 -6.03 4.35
CA VAL A 91 -7.90 -5.10 4.64
C VAL A 91 -7.89 -3.94 3.66
N LEU A 92 -6.73 -3.39 3.33
CA LEU A 92 -6.59 -2.33 2.31
C LEU A 92 -7.17 -2.78 0.97
N GLN A 93 -6.87 -4.00 0.54
CA GLN A 93 -7.37 -4.56 -0.71
C GLN A 93 -8.90 -4.73 -0.73
N LEU A 94 -9.47 -5.17 0.39
CA LEU A 94 -10.88 -5.56 0.47
C LEU A 94 -11.81 -4.42 0.85
N SER A 95 -11.34 -3.52 1.72
CA SER A 95 -12.17 -2.51 2.40
C SER A 95 -11.65 -1.08 2.20
N GLY A 96 -10.52 -0.90 1.53
CA GLY A 96 -9.89 0.40 1.33
C GLY A 96 -9.10 0.89 2.54
N PRO A 97 -8.58 2.12 2.47
CA PRO A 97 -7.58 2.62 3.44
C PRO A 97 -8.17 3.00 4.80
N ALA A 98 -9.45 3.38 4.88
CA ALA A 98 -10.05 3.93 6.10
C ALA A 98 -9.85 3.05 7.35
N PRO A 99 -10.25 1.76 7.37
CA PRO A 99 -10.04 0.90 8.54
C PRO A 99 -8.55 0.69 8.87
N VAL A 100 -7.68 0.69 7.86
CA VAL A 100 -6.23 0.54 8.05
C VAL A 100 -5.64 1.78 8.73
N LEU A 101 -6.06 2.97 8.30
CA LEU A 101 -5.65 4.23 8.90
C LEU A 101 -6.17 4.37 10.34
N GLU A 102 -7.41 3.98 10.59
CA GLU A 102 -7.99 3.95 11.94
C GLU A 102 -7.20 3.02 12.87
N SER A 103 -6.80 1.83 12.39
CA SER A 103 -5.96 0.92 13.17
C SER A 103 -4.59 1.54 13.48
N LEU A 104 -3.99 2.26 12.53
CA LEU A 104 -2.71 2.96 12.73
C LEU A 104 -2.82 4.09 13.77
N ASP A 105 -3.92 4.85 13.73
CA ASP A 105 -4.22 5.87 14.73
C ASP A 105 -4.38 5.24 16.13
N ALA A 106 -5.10 4.12 16.22
CA ALA A 106 -5.29 3.39 17.47
C ALA A 106 -3.97 2.85 18.07
N GLU A 107 -3.07 2.30 17.25
CA GLU A 107 -1.74 1.86 17.70
C GLU A 107 -0.91 3.04 18.25
N THR A 108 -0.99 4.19 17.57
CA THR A 108 -0.24 5.39 17.96
C THR A 108 -0.73 5.96 19.29
N TRP A 109 -2.05 5.95 19.52
CA TRP A 109 -2.65 6.51 20.73
C TRP A 109 -2.67 5.51 21.89
N GLY A 110 -2.81 4.21 21.59
CA GLY A 110 -2.76 3.12 22.55
C GLY A 110 -1.34 2.82 23.06
N GLY A 111 -0.30 3.14 22.29
CA GLY A 111 1.09 3.02 22.72
C GLY A 111 1.58 4.16 23.64
N ALA A 112 0.79 5.23 23.81
CA ALA A 112 1.11 6.36 24.68
C ALA A 112 0.55 6.24 26.12
N ALA A 113 -0.02 5.08 26.47
CA ALA A 113 -0.62 4.80 27.78
C ALA A 113 0.32 4.00 28.70
#